data_AF-A0A9D2Q8V4-F1
#
_entry.id   AF-A0A9D2Q8V4-F1
#
_cell.length_a   1.000
_cell.length_b   1.000
_cell.length_c   1.000
_cell.angle_alpha   90.00
_cell.angle_beta   90.00
_cell.angle_gamma   90.00
#
_symmetry.space_group_name_H-M   'P 1'
#
loop_
_entity.id
_entity.type
_entity.pdbx_description
1 polymer ?
#
loop_
_entity_poly.entity_id
_entity_poly.type
_entity_poly.pdbx_seq_one_letter_code
_entity_poly.pdbx_strand_id
1 'polypeptide(L)'
;MKHMIRPAEEEIGSVVPVILFSLLWYSSIFGIIFRGGFQTPLLIFLVAGILPLYQVITNIRRAFFYRRQRAEAVALGKVSYGKITGVTRQDVPYYTSGEHRRLRYRRYYYLNVEMTDPVTGVSTTIQSQGYRRPIHRYLASPDVKIYTDQSGWKHYLEDFHWKEHRSDPDIFSYPREFEETHLGTERFGQIIFVVILILMIITMFRQ
;
A
#
# COMPACT_ATOMS: atom_id res chain seq x y z
N MET A 1 -6.30 2.00 -20.37
CA MET A 1 -5.28 1.63 -19.36
C MET A 1 -5.91 0.62 -18.40
N LYS A 2 -5.30 -0.55 -18.17
CA LYS A 2 -5.84 -1.54 -17.23
C LYS A 2 -5.64 -1.03 -15.79
N HIS A 3 -6.72 -0.74 -15.07
CA HIS A 3 -6.63 -0.35 -13.67
C HIS A 3 -6.29 -1.57 -12.81
N MET A 4 -5.03 -1.65 -12.37
CA MET A 4 -4.54 -2.77 -11.57
C MET A 4 -4.43 -2.36 -10.11
N ILE A 5 -5.35 -2.87 -9.27
CA ILE A 5 -5.26 -2.72 -7.83
C ILE A 5 -4.17 -3.64 -7.30
N ARG A 6 -3.42 -3.13 -6.34
CA ARG A 6 -2.44 -3.88 -5.59
C ARG A 6 -2.97 -4.13 -4.17
N PRO A 7 -2.94 -5.37 -3.67
CA PRO A 7 -3.12 -5.67 -2.27
C PRO A 7 -2.14 -4.86 -1.40
N ALA A 8 -2.47 -4.69 -0.12
CA ALA A 8 -1.71 -3.86 0.79
C ALA A 8 -0.24 -4.29 0.95
N GLU A 9 0.07 -5.56 0.69
CA GLU A 9 1.42 -6.12 0.76
C GLU A 9 2.29 -5.75 -0.46
N GLU A 10 1.65 -5.50 -1.61
CA GLU A 10 2.30 -5.10 -2.86
C GLU A 10 2.43 -3.58 -3.02
N GLU A 11 1.76 -2.82 -2.15
CA GLU A 11 1.87 -1.37 -2.09
C GLU A 11 3.24 -0.97 -1.55
N ILE A 12 4.01 -0.27 -2.39
CA ILE A 12 5.15 0.51 -1.90
C ILE A 12 4.49 1.66 -1.12
N GLY A 13 4.69 1.71 0.20
CA GLY A 13 4.10 2.74 1.06
C GLY A 13 4.54 4.16 0.68
N SER A 14 4.41 5.11 1.60
CA SER A 14 4.85 6.50 1.38
C SER A 14 6.38 6.64 1.30
N VAL A 15 6.99 6.07 0.27
CA VAL A 15 8.44 6.03 0.03
C VAL A 15 8.92 7.32 -0.63
N VAL A 16 8.10 7.90 -1.52
CA VAL A 16 8.40 9.15 -2.23
C VAL A 16 8.83 10.30 -1.28
N PRO A 17 8.06 10.64 -0.22
CA PRO A 17 8.49 11.70 0.70
C PRO A 17 9.81 11.38 1.40
N VAL A 18 10.05 10.11 1.75
CA VAL A 18 11.32 9.73 2.39
C VAL A 18 12.50 9.89 1.43
N ILE A 19 12.34 9.53 0.15
CA ILE A 19 13.37 9.75 -0.88
C ILE A 19 13.66 11.25 -1.04
N LEU A 20 12.61 12.08 -1.17
CA LEU A 20 12.78 13.53 -1.31
C LEU A 20 13.48 14.14 -0.09
N PHE A 21 13.09 13.72 1.11
CA PHE A 21 13.76 14.13 2.34
C PHE A 21 15.23 13.73 2.34
N SER A 22 15.55 12.50 1.98
CA SER A 22 16.95 12.04 1.91
C SER A 22 17.76 12.84 0.89
N LEU A 23 17.20 13.16 -0.28
CA LEU A 23 17.88 13.99 -1.27
C LEU A 23 18.22 15.38 -0.73
N LEU A 24 17.26 16.04 -0.07
CA LEU A 24 17.47 17.35 0.54
C LEU A 24 18.45 17.29 1.72
N TRP A 25 18.35 16.25 2.55
CA TRP A 25 19.23 16.01 3.69
C TRP A 25 20.68 15.87 3.25
N TYR A 26 20.97 14.97 2.32
CA TYR A 26 22.33 14.76 1.83
C TYR A 26 22.83 15.97 1.04
N SER A 27 21.97 16.62 0.23
CA SER A 27 22.36 17.85 -0.48
C SER A 27 22.76 18.97 0.47
N SER A 28 22.05 19.14 1.59
CA SER A 28 22.39 20.11 2.64
C SER A 28 23.73 19.78 3.29
N ILE A 29 23.95 18.51 3.68
CA ILE A 29 25.22 18.06 4.29
C ILE A 29 26.39 18.28 3.33
N PHE A 30 26.25 17.89 2.07
CA PHE A 30 27.28 18.12 1.07
C PHE A 30 27.55 19.62 0.86
N GLY A 31 26.51 20.46 0.82
CA GLY A 31 26.66 21.91 0.76
C GLY A 31 27.49 22.48 1.90
N ILE A 32 27.27 22.01 3.13
CA ILE A 32 28.07 22.41 4.31
C ILE A 32 29.53 21.97 4.16
N ILE A 33 29.77 20.72 3.72
CA ILE A 33 31.12 20.19 3.51
C ILE A 33 31.87 20.98 2.45
N PHE A 34 31.22 21.32 1.33
CA PHE A 34 31.85 22.08 0.25
C PHE A 34 32.20 23.52 0.63
N ARG A 35 31.41 24.15 1.51
CA ARG A 35 31.63 25.55 1.92
C ARG A 35 32.54 25.71 3.13
N GLY A 36 32.43 24.80 4.12
CA GLY A 36 33.08 24.92 5.43
C GLY A 36 34.08 23.82 5.75
N GLY A 37 34.32 22.88 4.82
CA GLY A 37 35.14 21.71 5.04
C GLY A 37 34.43 20.63 5.89
N PHE A 38 35.09 19.49 6.06
CA PHE A 38 34.53 18.38 6.81
C PHE A 38 34.71 18.57 8.32
N GLN A 39 33.62 18.45 9.06
CA GLN A 39 33.60 18.52 10.53
C GLN A 39 33.13 17.18 11.10
N THR A 40 33.83 16.66 12.10
CA THR A 40 33.49 15.40 12.80
C THR A 40 32.01 15.24 13.19
N PRO A 41 31.28 16.26 13.68
CA PRO A 41 29.85 16.10 13.99
C PRO A 41 28.97 15.74 12.77
N LEU A 42 29.40 16.04 11.54
CA LEU A 42 28.65 15.70 10.32
C LEU A 42 28.57 14.19 10.09
N LEU A 43 29.47 13.38 10.67
CA LEU A 43 29.39 11.92 10.61
C LEU A 43 28.07 11.40 11.18
N ILE A 44 27.62 11.95 12.29
CA ILE A 44 26.38 11.52 12.95
C ILE A 44 25.19 11.80 12.03
N PHE A 45 25.17 12.95 11.36
CA PHE A 45 24.10 13.32 10.41
C PHE A 45 24.14 12.48 9.12
N LEU A 46 25.33 12.13 8.63
CA LEU A 46 25.49 11.21 7.50
C LEU A 46 24.94 9.81 7.82
N VAL A 47 25.28 9.28 9.00
CA VAL A 47 24.86 7.95 9.46
C VAL A 47 23.36 7.93 9.78
N ALA A 48 22.84 8.96 10.45
CA ALA A 48 21.42 9.07 10.77
C ALA A 48 20.51 9.04 9.54
N GLY A 49 20.96 9.65 8.42
CA GLY A 49 20.24 9.65 7.14
C GLY A 49 20.13 8.27 6.47
N ILE A 50 20.97 7.31 6.85
CA ILE A 50 20.96 5.95 6.27
C ILE A 50 19.77 5.14 6.76
N LEU A 51 19.36 5.33 8.03
CA LEU A 51 18.24 4.61 8.64
C LEU A 51 16.91 4.72 7.85
N PRO A 52 16.42 5.92 7.49
CA PRO A 52 15.20 6.04 6.69
C PRO A 52 15.36 5.47 5.27
N LEU A 53 16.55 5.56 4.67
CA LEU A 53 16.83 4.95 3.36
C LEU A 53 16.77 3.42 3.42
N TYR A 54 17.33 2.82 4.48
CA TYR A 54 17.24 1.38 4.70
C TYR A 54 15.78 0.92 4.84
N GLN A 55 14.94 1.67 5.57
CA GLN A 55 13.51 1.41 5.67
C GLN A 55 12.81 1.50 4.31
N VAL A 56 13.18 2.47 3.47
CA VAL A 56 12.67 2.58 2.09
C VAL A 56 13.04 1.34 1.28
N ILE A 57 14.31 0.93 1.28
CA ILE A 57 14.80 -0.20 0.50
C ILE A 57 14.10 -1.50 0.92
N THR A 58 13.95 -1.74 2.22
CA THR A 58 13.27 -2.93 2.74
C THR A 58 11.79 -2.97 2.35
N ASN A 59 11.07 -1.83 2.43
CA ASN A 59 9.69 -1.73 1.98
C ASN A 59 9.53 -1.95 0.47
N ILE A 60 10.44 -1.39 -0.34
CA ILE A 60 10.49 -1.62 -1.79
C ILE A 60 10.72 -3.10 -2.06
N ARG A 61 11.76 -3.71 -1.47
CA ARG A 61 12.09 -5.13 -1.66
C ARG A 61 10.92 -6.03 -1.31
N ARG A 62 10.26 -5.78 -0.18
CA ARG A 62 9.05 -6.49 0.24
C ARG A 62 7.96 -6.39 -0.83
N ALA A 63 7.63 -5.18 -1.28
CA ALA A 63 6.60 -4.98 -2.29
C ALA A 63 6.94 -5.66 -3.62
N PHE A 64 8.19 -5.60 -4.08
CA PHE A 64 8.64 -6.29 -5.29
C PHE A 64 8.59 -7.81 -5.16
N PHE A 65 8.91 -8.35 -3.98
CA PHE A 65 8.81 -9.78 -3.70
C PHE A 65 7.36 -10.28 -3.88
N TYR A 66 6.37 -9.61 -3.28
CA TYR A 66 4.96 -9.98 -3.45
C TYR A 66 4.47 -9.80 -4.89
N ARG A 67 4.89 -8.73 -5.57
CA ARG A 67 4.57 -8.54 -7.00
C ARG A 67 5.12 -9.66 -7.87
N ARG A 68 6.33 -10.14 -7.58
CA ARG A 68 6.93 -11.27 -8.28
C ARG A 68 6.12 -12.55 -8.04
N GLN A 69 5.72 -12.82 -6.80
CA GLN A 69 4.87 -13.97 -6.49
C GLN A 69 3.52 -13.92 -7.22
N ARG A 70 2.89 -12.75 -7.29
CA ARG A 70 1.67 -12.57 -8.07
C ARG A 70 1.91 -12.80 -9.57
N ALA A 71 2.96 -12.21 -10.12
CA ALA A 71 3.30 -12.39 -11.54
C ALA A 71 3.55 -13.86 -11.88
N GLU A 72 4.22 -14.60 -10.99
CA GLU A 72 4.46 -16.03 -11.13
C GLU A 72 3.17 -16.85 -11.05
N ALA A 73 2.27 -16.53 -10.10
CA ALA A 73 0.96 -17.16 -10.00
C ALA A 73 0.07 -16.85 -11.22
N VAL A 74 0.17 -15.65 -11.80
CA VAL A 74 -0.57 -15.29 -13.01
C VAL A 74 -0.01 -16.01 -14.24
N ALA A 75 1.30 -16.22 -14.32
CA ALA A 75 1.95 -16.86 -15.45
C ALA A 75 1.86 -18.40 -15.43
N LEU A 76 2.00 -19.01 -14.25
CA LEU A 76 2.14 -20.46 -14.08
C LEU A 76 1.01 -21.10 -13.27
N GLY A 77 0.14 -20.29 -12.67
CA GLY A 77 -0.93 -20.77 -11.80
C GLY A 77 -2.15 -21.26 -12.57
N LYS A 78 -3.08 -21.85 -11.83
CA LYS A 78 -4.37 -22.30 -12.36
C LYS A 78 -5.34 -21.13 -12.38
N VAL A 79 -5.99 -20.94 -13.52
CA VAL A 79 -7.01 -19.91 -13.71
C VAL A 79 -8.38 -20.48 -13.39
N SER A 80 -9.18 -19.74 -12.64
CA SER A 80 -10.57 -20.05 -12.37
C SER A 80 -11.39 -18.76 -12.37
N TYR A 81 -12.70 -18.91 -12.56
CA TYR A 81 -13.63 -17.78 -12.52
C TYR A 81 -14.42 -17.85 -11.22
N GLY A 82 -14.65 -16.70 -10.62
CA GLY A 82 -15.43 -16.60 -9.41
C GLY A 82 -16.23 -15.31 -9.33
N LYS A 83 -17.10 -15.26 -8.33
CA LYS A 83 -17.98 -14.14 -8.07
C LYS A 83 -17.75 -13.63 -6.66
N ILE A 84 -17.54 -12.33 -6.52
CA ILE A 84 -17.38 -11.69 -5.22
C ILE A 84 -18.75 -11.68 -4.53
N THR A 85 -18.87 -12.39 -3.43
CA THR A 85 -20.14 -12.55 -2.68
C THR A 85 -20.24 -11.59 -1.50
N GLY A 86 -19.11 -11.11 -0.98
CA GLY A 86 -19.10 -10.15 0.12
C GLY A 86 -17.73 -9.58 0.42
N VAL A 87 -17.68 -8.70 1.41
CA VAL A 87 -16.44 -8.05 1.86
C VAL A 87 -16.34 -8.14 3.37
N THR A 88 -15.23 -8.68 3.84
CA THR A 88 -14.89 -8.74 5.26
C THR A 88 -13.97 -7.57 5.60
N ARG A 89 -14.38 -6.76 6.57
CA ARG A 89 -13.57 -5.65 7.11
C ARG A 89 -12.82 -6.13 8.33
N GLN A 90 -11.50 -5.97 8.35
CA GLN A 90 -10.68 -6.30 9.51
C GLN A 90 -9.83 -5.09 9.92
N ASP A 91 -9.97 -4.70 11.18
CA ASP A 91 -9.17 -3.64 11.80
C ASP A 91 -8.01 -4.29 12.56
N VAL A 92 -6.81 -4.27 11.97
CA VAL A 92 -5.62 -4.89 12.54
C VAL A 92 -4.90 -3.89 13.46
N PRO A 93 -4.70 -4.21 14.74
CA PRO A 93 -3.95 -3.34 15.64
C PRO A 93 -2.48 -3.27 15.23
N TYR A 94 -1.91 -2.08 15.24
CA TYR A 94 -0.48 -1.84 15.12
C TYR A 94 -0.03 -0.85 16.18
N TYR A 95 1.16 -1.09 16.73
CA TYR A 95 1.77 -0.22 17.72
C TYR A 95 2.57 0.86 17.00
N THR A 96 2.38 2.13 17.41
CA THR A 96 3.25 3.20 16.96
C THR A 96 4.59 3.08 17.67
N SER A 97 5.70 3.08 16.92
CA SER A 97 7.04 3.09 17.48
C SER A 97 7.28 4.43 18.21
N GLY A 98 7.40 4.40 19.54
CA GLY A 98 7.64 5.59 20.37
C GLY A 98 7.33 5.35 21.85
N GLU A 99 7.73 6.29 22.71
CA GLU A 99 7.62 6.23 24.18
C GLU A 99 6.17 6.12 24.68
N HIS A 100 5.20 6.59 23.90
CA HIS A 100 3.78 6.42 24.16
C HIS A 100 3.17 5.44 23.14
N ARG A 101 3.12 4.15 23.51
CA ARG A 101 2.53 3.07 22.70
C ARG A 101 1.02 3.24 22.57
N ARG A 102 0.57 4.13 21.69
CA ARG A 102 -0.85 4.24 21.34
C ARG A 102 -1.21 3.10 20.39
N LEU A 103 -2.17 2.28 20.80
CA LEU A 103 -2.79 1.28 19.94
C LEU A 103 -3.49 2.02 18.80
N ARG A 104 -3.06 1.77 17.56
CA ARG A 104 -3.74 2.26 16.37
C ARG A 104 -4.26 1.07 15.59
N TYR A 105 -5.33 1.29 14.85
CA TYR A 105 -5.91 0.27 14.00
C TYR A 105 -5.64 0.61 12.55
N ARG A 106 -5.27 -0.40 11.76
CA ARG A 106 -5.18 -0.31 10.32
C ARG A 106 -6.28 -1.16 9.72
N ARG A 107 -7.13 -0.52 8.93
CA ARG A 107 -8.26 -1.18 8.27
C ARG A 107 -7.82 -1.87 6.98
N TYR A 108 -8.24 -3.10 6.82
CA TYR A 108 -8.11 -3.87 5.60
C TYR A 108 -9.46 -4.42 5.16
N TYR A 109 -9.66 -4.45 3.84
CA TYR A 109 -10.85 -4.99 3.19
C TYR A 109 -10.45 -6.27 2.46
N TYR A 110 -11.08 -7.37 2.82
CA TYR A 110 -10.89 -8.68 2.21
C TYR A 110 -12.12 -9.01 1.39
N LEU A 111 -11.95 -9.43 0.15
CA LEU A 111 -13.05 -9.87 -0.71
C LEU A 111 -13.29 -11.35 -0.48
N ASN A 112 -14.53 -11.72 -0.19
CA ASN A 112 -14.97 -13.11 -0.16
C ASN A 112 -15.46 -13.45 -1.56
N VAL A 113 -14.89 -14.50 -2.15
CA VAL A 113 -15.16 -14.88 -3.54
C VAL A 113 -15.57 -16.34 -3.56
N GLU A 114 -16.72 -16.60 -4.17
CA GLU A 114 -17.13 -17.95 -4.49
C GLU A 114 -16.49 -18.35 -5.82
N MET A 115 -15.68 -19.40 -5.78
CA MET A 115 -15.02 -20.00 -6.93
C MET A 115 -15.67 -21.33 -7.23
N THR A 116 -16.06 -21.51 -8.48
CA THR A 116 -16.57 -22.80 -8.97
C THR A 116 -15.46 -23.49 -9.74
N ASP A 117 -15.10 -24.70 -9.33
CA ASP A 117 -14.15 -25.51 -10.08
C ASP A 117 -14.81 -25.95 -11.40
N PRO A 118 -14.23 -25.61 -12.57
CA PRO A 118 -14.81 -25.97 -13.86
C PRO A 118 -14.85 -27.48 -14.12
N VAL A 119 -14.02 -28.28 -13.42
CA VAL A 119 -13.92 -29.73 -13.63
C VAL A 119 -14.92 -30.48 -12.75
N THR A 120 -15.04 -30.08 -11.48
CA THR A 120 -15.87 -30.80 -10.50
C THR A 120 -17.24 -30.16 -10.26
N GLY A 121 -17.43 -28.89 -10.65
CA GLY A 121 -18.65 -28.13 -10.38
C GLY A 121 -18.83 -27.74 -8.90
N VAL A 122 -17.88 -28.09 -8.04
CA VAL A 122 -17.93 -27.77 -6.61
C VAL A 122 -17.64 -26.29 -6.43
N SER A 123 -18.51 -25.58 -5.68
CA SER A 123 -18.25 -24.21 -5.26
C SER A 123 -17.50 -24.17 -3.93
N THR A 124 -16.48 -23.33 -3.88
CA THR A 124 -15.66 -23.10 -2.68
C THR A 124 -15.56 -21.61 -2.43
N THR A 125 -15.58 -21.20 -1.17
CA THR A 125 -15.38 -19.79 -0.82
C THR A 125 -13.94 -19.55 -0.45
N ILE A 126 -13.30 -18.59 -1.12
CA ILE A 126 -11.95 -18.13 -0.83
C ILE A 126 -11.98 -16.69 -0.33
N GLN A 127 -10.97 -16.31 0.44
CA GLN A 127 -10.76 -14.94 0.86
C GLN A 127 -9.55 -14.35 0.14
N SER A 128 -9.72 -13.15 -0.41
CA SER A 128 -8.64 -12.43 -1.08
C SER A 128 -7.57 -11.95 -0.11
N GLN A 129 -6.46 -11.44 -0.64
CA GLN A 129 -5.54 -10.62 0.15
C GLN A 129 -6.20 -9.32 0.61
N GLY A 130 -5.67 -8.72 1.69
CA GLY A 130 -6.21 -7.49 2.27
C GLY A 130 -5.88 -6.25 1.43
N TYR A 131 -6.91 -5.48 1.09
CA TYR A 131 -6.80 -4.19 0.41
C TYR A 131 -6.90 -3.03 1.41
N ARG A 132 -6.11 -1.97 1.21
CA ARG A 132 -6.22 -0.76 2.07
C ARG A 132 -7.46 0.09 1.76
N ARG A 133 -7.99 -0.04 0.55
CA ARG A 133 -9.14 0.72 0.07
C ARG A 133 -10.33 -0.24 -0.13
N PRO A 134 -11.57 0.25 0.04
CA PRO A 134 -12.77 -0.55 -0.21
C PRO A 134 -12.98 -0.69 -1.72
N ILE A 135 -12.30 -1.64 -2.34
CA ILE A 135 -12.26 -1.77 -3.80
C ILE A 135 -13.61 -2.12 -4.41
N HIS A 136 -14.45 -2.84 -3.67
CA HIS A 136 -15.81 -3.24 -4.08
C HIS A 136 -16.69 -2.06 -4.51
N ARG A 137 -16.46 -0.85 -3.99
CA ARG A 137 -17.23 0.36 -4.34
C ARG A 137 -16.93 0.88 -5.76
N TYR A 138 -15.80 0.47 -6.32
CA TYR A 138 -15.35 0.91 -7.64
C TYR A 138 -15.58 -0.16 -8.71
N LEU A 139 -16.13 -1.32 -8.32
CA LEU A 139 -16.40 -2.43 -9.23
C LEU A 139 -17.79 -2.28 -9.86
N ALA A 140 -17.88 -2.55 -11.16
CA ALA A 140 -19.12 -2.59 -11.93
C ALA A 140 -19.73 -4.01 -11.97
N SER A 141 -18.90 -5.05 -11.88
CA SER A 141 -19.36 -6.44 -11.80
C SER A 141 -18.70 -7.16 -10.62
N PRO A 142 -19.40 -8.09 -9.95
CA PRO A 142 -18.80 -8.99 -8.97
C PRO A 142 -17.94 -10.08 -9.61
N ASP A 143 -17.95 -10.25 -10.94
CA ASP A 143 -17.18 -11.29 -11.60
C ASP A 143 -15.68 -10.96 -11.59
N VAL A 144 -14.86 -11.98 -11.31
CA VAL A 144 -13.41 -11.81 -11.17
C VAL A 144 -12.67 -13.07 -11.62
N LYS A 145 -11.46 -12.89 -12.16
CA LYS A 145 -10.56 -14.01 -12.43
C LYS A 145 -9.68 -14.28 -11.22
N ILE A 146 -9.56 -15.56 -10.89
CA ILE A 146 -8.79 -16.05 -9.76
C ILE A 146 -7.60 -16.83 -10.32
N TYR A 147 -6.41 -16.42 -9.91
CA TYR A 147 -5.16 -17.13 -10.20
C TYR A 147 -4.70 -17.78 -8.91
N THR A 148 -4.71 -19.11 -8.90
CA THR A 148 -4.20 -19.91 -7.79
C THR A 148 -2.76 -20.30 -8.07
N ASP A 149 -1.89 -20.04 -7.11
CA ASP A 149 -0.47 -20.40 -7.23
C ASP A 149 -0.25 -21.92 -7.32
N GLN A 150 0.98 -22.33 -7.63
CA GLN A 150 1.33 -23.76 -7.75
C GLN A 150 1.14 -24.52 -6.43
N SER A 151 1.24 -23.83 -5.29
CA SER A 151 1.04 -24.45 -3.98
C SER A 151 -0.44 -24.75 -3.67
N GLY A 152 -1.37 -24.08 -4.35
CA GLY A 152 -2.81 -24.20 -4.12
C GLY A 152 -3.33 -23.31 -2.99
N TRP A 153 -2.46 -22.62 -2.26
CA TRP A 153 -2.83 -21.89 -1.04
C TRP A 153 -3.05 -20.39 -1.28
N LYS A 154 -2.38 -19.81 -2.27
CA LYS A 154 -2.48 -18.37 -2.54
C LYS A 154 -3.35 -18.10 -3.75
N HIS A 155 -4.34 -17.25 -3.55
CA HIS A 155 -5.25 -16.82 -4.59
C HIS A 155 -5.05 -15.33 -4.87
N TYR A 156 -4.89 -14.99 -6.14
CA TYR A 156 -4.76 -13.63 -6.63
C TYR A 156 -5.96 -13.29 -7.51
N LEU A 157 -6.57 -12.14 -7.23
CA LEU A 157 -7.73 -11.65 -7.97
C LEU A 157 -7.27 -10.67 -9.05
N GLU A 158 -7.77 -10.86 -10.26
CA GLU A 158 -7.40 -10.12 -11.47
C GLU A 158 -8.61 -9.85 -12.34
N ASP A 159 -8.43 -8.96 -13.32
CA ASP A 159 -9.44 -8.61 -14.33
C ASP A 159 -10.75 -8.11 -13.70
N PHE A 160 -10.62 -7.25 -12.68
CA PHE A 160 -11.75 -6.53 -12.11
C PHE A 160 -12.45 -5.65 -13.15
N HIS A 161 -13.77 -5.69 -13.15
CA HIS A 161 -14.60 -4.82 -13.97
C HIS A 161 -14.89 -3.54 -13.20
N TRP A 162 -14.46 -2.41 -13.74
CA TRP A 162 -14.52 -1.11 -13.08
C TRP A 162 -15.74 -0.31 -13.52
N LYS A 163 -16.25 0.50 -12.60
CA LYS A 163 -17.26 1.51 -12.92
C LYS A 163 -16.68 2.57 -13.84
N GLU A 164 -17.53 3.09 -14.72
CA GLU A 164 -17.18 4.25 -15.54
C GLU A 164 -17.39 5.53 -14.73
N HIS A 165 -18.48 5.58 -13.95
CA HIS A 165 -18.85 6.74 -13.16
C HIS A 165 -19.06 6.36 -11.69
N ARG A 166 -18.79 7.32 -10.80
CA ARG A 166 -19.02 7.15 -9.35
C ARG A 166 -20.50 6.95 -9.02
N SER A 167 -21.39 7.44 -9.87
CA SER A 167 -22.84 7.29 -9.75
C SER A 167 -23.35 5.89 -10.10
N ASP A 168 -22.53 5.05 -10.74
CA ASP A 168 -22.93 3.70 -11.14
C ASP A 168 -23.25 2.85 -9.90
N PRO A 169 -24.22 1.93 -9.99
CA PRO A 169 -24.64 1.09 -8.87
C PRO A 169 -23.49 0.24 -8.33
N ASP A 170 -23.41 0.09 -7.01
CA ASP A 170 -22.44 -0.79 -6.36
C ASP A 170 -22.80 -2.27 -6.61
N ILE A 171 -21.79 -3.15 -6.59
CA ILE A 171 -22.00 -4.61 -6.69
C ILE A 171 -22.77 -5.19 -5.50
N PHE A 172 -22.84 -4.46 -4.39
CA PHE A 172 -23.59 -4.81 -3.18
C PHE A 172 -24.55 -3.70 -2.81
N SER A 173 -25.74 -4.07 -2.34
CA SER A 173 -26.84 -3.16 -2.02
C SER A 173 -26.94 -2.74 -0.55
N TYR A 174 -25.93 -3.02 0.28
CA TYR A 174 -25.97 -2.75 1.72
C TYR A 174 -25.76 -1.26 2.08
N PRO A 175 -26.37 -0.75 3.17
CA PRO A 175 -26.30 0.65 3.57
C PRO A 175 -24.87 1.11 3.95
N ARG A 176 -24.51 2.32 3.50
CA ARG A 176 -23.15 2.90 3.54
C ARG A 176 -22.71 3.45 4.92
N GLU A 177 -23.57 3.35 5.94
CA GLU A 177 -23.52 4.20 7.14
C GLU A 177 -22.32 3.95 8.08
N PHE A 178 -21.69 2.76 8.03
CA PHE A 178 -20.61 2.39 8.96
C PHE A 178 -19.20 2.55 8.40
N GLU A 179 -19.07 3.21 7.25
CA GLU A 179 -17.92 3.01 6.37
C GLU A 179 -17.20 4.31 5.97
N GLU A 180 -17.63 5.43 6.55
CA GLU A 180 -17.11 6.79 6.33
C GLU A 180 -16.57 7.44 7.60
N THR A 181 -15.56 6.85 8.25
CA THR A 181 -14.81 7.61 9.27
C THR A 181 -13.39 7.11 9.32
N HIS A 182 -12.49 7.91 8.74
CA HIS A 182 -11.21 8.32 9.31
C HIS A 182 -10.30 8.96 8.23
N LEU A 183 -10.76 10.09 7.69
CA LEU A 183 -9.92 11.08 7.01
C LEU A 183 -9.23 11.95 8.08
N GLY A 184 -8.18 11.47 8.74
CA GLY A 184 -7.59 12.27 9.85
C GLY A 184 -6.08 12.25 9.93
N THR A 185 -5.46 11.09 9.79
CA THR A 185 -4.08 10.92 10.28
C THR A 185 -3.00 11.03 9.20
N GLU A 186 -3.31 10.71 7.94
CA GLU A 186 -2.34 10.78 6.84
C GLU A 186 -2.06 12.23 6.39
N ARG A 187 -3.08 13.10 6.39
CA ARG A 187 -2.93 14.51 5.98
C ARG A 187 -2.08 15.32 6.96
N PHE A 188 -2.22 15.09 8.26
CA PHE A 188 -1.44 15.80 9.27
C PHE A 188 0.06 15.52 9.15
N GLY A 189 0.45 14.26 8.92
CA GLY A 189 1.85 13.90 8.69
C GLY A 189 2.41 14.52 7.41
N GLN A 190 1.60 14.55 6.33
CA GLN A 190 1.97 15.22 5.08
C GLN A 190 2.17 16.73 5.24
N ILE A 191 1.32 17.41 6.01
CA ILE A 191 1.44 18.85 6.28
C ILE A 191 2.73 19.15 7.04
N ILE A 192 3.01 18.42 8.13
CA ILE A 192 4.25 18.58 8.90
C ILE A 192 5.47 18.33 8.02
N PHE A 193 5.43 17.27 7.21
CA PHE A 193 6.50 16.95 6.26
C PHE A 193 6.76 18.09 5.26
N VAL A 194 5.70 18.65 4.67
CA VAL A 194 5.81 19.78 3.73
C VAL A 194 6.39 21.02 4.43
N VAL A 195 5.98 21.32 5.65
CA VAL A 195 6.53 22.44 6.43
C VAL A 195 8.03 22.26 6.69
N ILE A 196 8.45 21.07 7.13
CA ILE A 196 9.88 20.76 7.34
C ILE A 196 10.66 20.88 6.03
N LEU A 197 10.10 20.38 4.93
CA LEU A 197 10.72 20.43 3.61
C LEU A 197 10.93 21.87 3.12
N ILE A 198 9.91 22.74 3.31
CA ILE A 198 10.00 24.16 3.00
C ILE A 198 11.06 24.85 3.87
N LEU A 199 11.10 24.55 5.18
CA LEU A 199 12.09 25.11 6.09
C LEU A 199 13.52 24.72 5.68
N MET A 200 13.76 23.45 5.33
CA MET A 200 15.07 22.99 4.84
C MET A 200 15.51 23.73 3.59
N ILE A 201 14.59 23.91 2.63
CA ILE A 201 14.87 24.65 1.39
C ILE A 201 15.21 26.11 1.71
N ILE A 202 14.42 26.79 2.54
CA ILE A 202 14.67 28.18 2.94
C ILE A 202 16.03 28.31 3.63
N THR A 203 16.40 27.37 4.50
CA THR A 203 17.71 27.38 5.16
C THR A 203 18.87 27.14 4.21
N MET A 204 18.70 26.33 3.15
CA MET A 204 19.72 26.12 2.12
C MET A 204 19.97 27.38 1.28
N PHE A 205 18.95 28.20 1.02
CA PHE A 205 19.08 29.44 0.24
C PHE A 205 19.50 30.66 1.06
N ARG A 206 19.35 30.61 2.39
CA ARG A 206 19.79 31.68 3.32
C ARG A 206 21.23 31.56 3.79
N GLN A 207 21.85 30.39 3.64
CA GLN A 207 23.29 30.17 3.87
C GLN A 207 24.07 30.41 2.58
#